data_AF-A0A0C7MYI3-F1
#
_entry.id   AF-A0A0C7MYI3-F1
#
_cell.length_a   1.000
_cell.length_b   1.000
_cell.length_c   1.000
_cell.angle_alpha   90.00
_cell.angle_beta   90.00
_cell.angle_gamma   90.00
#
_symmetry.space_group_name_H-M   'P 1'
#
loop_
_entity.id
_entity.type
_entity.pdbx_description
1 polymer ?
#
loop_
_entity_poly.entity_id
_entity_poly.type
_entity_poly.pdbx_seq_one_letter_code
_entity_poly.pdbx_strand_id
1 'polypeptide(L)'
;MSDFIEPDFVANSASEPTSNPFADPVAETPHAFGRGTLDEPVTQTLKRDLIQINARLKQVVYPSFTCSGSSDSDTTTPSSSLQGDHCADLWAPLLFTIAFSVALSRASSQFPRIFVLSWASLVVLAAHLTLGSSSDPEDSEKIPFLAAVSTCGYCFFPQVINAVGSSVLLPLIVSFIRNAHLKSRILTIARLAIFAGCAFWSCRSSVNATRARHFINRYPLVLVLVSLNWSCVVA
;
A
#
# COMPACT_ATOMS: atom_id res chain seq x y z
N MET A 1 31.57 -4.13 48.95
CA MET A 1 32.15 -5.14 48.05
C MET A 1 31.42 -4.98 46.73
N SER A 2 32.07 -4.29 45.81
CA SER A 2 31.50 -3.71 44.60
C SER A 2 32.22 -4.33 43.40
N ASP A 3 31.54 -5.21 42.68
CA ASP A 3 32.03 -5.85 41.46
C ASP A 3 31.98 -4.84 40.31
N PHE A 4 33.13 -4.27 40.00
CA PHE A 4 33.38 -3.46 38.82
C PHE A 4 33.88 -4.40 37.71
N ILE A 5 33.06 -4.62 36.68
CA ILE A 5 33.44 -5.38 35.49
C ILE A 5 34.23 -4.43 34.57
N GLU A 6 35.49 -4.77 34.35
CA GLU A 6 36.43 -4.07 33.48
C GLU A 6 36.42 -4.73 32.08
N PRO A 7 36.27 -3.97 30.97
CA PRO A 7 36.37 -4.53 29.63
C PRO A 7 37.83 -4.58 29.15
N ASP A 8 38.29 -5.77 28.74
CA ASP A 8 39.61 -6.02 28.17
C ASP A 8 39.83 -5.24 26.86
N PHE A 9 40.54 -4.11 26.94
CA PHE A 9 41.10 -3.43 25.79
C PHE A 9 42.49 -4.02 25.47
N VAL A 10 42.56 -4.90 24.48
CA VAL A 10 43.84 -5.31 23.89
C VAL A 10 44.35 -4.19 22.98
N ALA A 11 45.20 -3.33 23.53
CA ALA A 11 46.06 -2.45 22.75
C ALA A 11 47.25 -3.28 22.24
N ASN A 12 47.40 -3.41 20.92
CA ASN A 12 48.68 -3.84 20.35
C ASN A 12 49.07 -2.91 19.21
N SER A 13 50.02 -2.02 19.51
CA SER A 13 50.68 -1.12 18.58
C SER A 13 51.94 -1.76 18.01
N ALA A 14 52.06 -1.74 16.66
CA ALA A 14 53.29 -1.79 15.85
C ALA A 14 54.19 -3.04 16.01
N SER A 15 54.76 -3.69 14.98
CA SER A 15 54.97 -3.42 13.56
C SER A 15 55.67 -4.67 12.98
N GLU A 16 55.26 -5.19 11.82
CA GLU A 16 56.15 -5.61 10.70
C GLU A 16 55.35 -6.25 9.55
N PRO A 17 55.79 -6.10 8.29
CA PRO A 17 54.95 -6.31 7.11
C PRO A 17 55.11 -7.73 6.57
N THR A 18 54.17 -8.61 6.89
CA THR A 18 54.03 -9.87 6.14
C THR A 18 53.22 -9.61 4.88
N SER A 19 53.93 -9.50 3.76
CA SER A 19 53.38 -9.48 2.40
C SER A 19 52.70 -10.83 2.10
N ASN A 20 51.37 -10.88 2.23
CA ASN A 20 50.59 -12.03 1.84
C ASN A 20 50.46 -12.07 0.29
N PRO A 21 50.94 -13.12 -0.39
CA PRO A 21 50.95 -13.20 -1.86
C PRO A 21 49.61 -13.60 -2.48
N PHE A 22 48.53 -13.61 -1.68
CA PHE A 22 47.16 -13.88 -2.11
C PHE A 22 46.20 -12.72 -1.78
N ALA A 23 46.75 -11.56 -1.40
CA ALA A 23 45.96 -10.36 -1.16
C ALA A 23 45.63 -9.69 -2.49
N ASP A 24 44.35 -9.70 -2.88
CA ASP A 24 43.83 -8.74 -3.85
C ASP A 24 44.09 -7.31 -3.34
N PRO A 25 44.37 -6.34 -4.23
CA PRO A 25 44.59 -4.96 -3.81
C PRO A 25 43.28 -4.40 -3.27
N VAL A 26 43.18 -4.32 -1.94
CA VAL A 26 42.16 -3.51 -1.28
C VAL A 26 42.49 -2.06 -1.62
N ALA A 27 41.90 -1.59 -2.72
CA ALA A 27 41.61 -0.19 -2.89
C ALA A 27 40.78 0.22 -1.67
N GLU A 28 41.38 1.03 -0.80
CA GLU A 28 40.67 1.76 0.23
C GLU A 28 39.57 2.59 -0.44
N THR A 29 38.39 1.99 -0.55
CA THR A 29 37.17 2.72 -0.88
C THR A 29 36.87 3.57 0.34
N PRO A 30 36.79 4.90 0.19
CA PRO A 30 36.50 5.79 1.30
C PRO A 30 35.17 5.34 1.89
N HIS A 31 35.16 5.11 3.21
CA HIS A 31 34.01 4.90 4.08
C HIS A 31 32.68 4.75 3.32
N ALA A 32 32.19 3.51 3.21
CA ALA A 32 30.79 3.24 2.88
C ALA A 32 29.89 3.91 3.94
N PHE A 33 29.64 5.20 3.75
CA PHE A 33 28.55 5.97 4.31
C PHE A 33 27.27 5.28 3.82
N GLY A 34 26.47 4.72 4.73
CA GLY A 34 25.22 4.04 4.37
C GLY A 34 25.23 2.54 4.62
N ARG A 35 25.52 2.10 5.85
CA ARG A 35 25.38 0.70 6.28
C ARG A 35 23.96 0.32 6.72
N GLY A 36 22.98 1.23 6.63
CA GLY A 36 21.58 0.94 6.92
C GLY A 36 20.64 2.11 6.65
N THR A 37 19.33 1.87 6.82
CA THR A 37 18.26 2.89 6.73
C THR A 37 18.38 4.01 7.76
N LEU A 38 19.33 3.91 8.68
CA LEU A 38 19.59 4.89 9.74
C LEU A 38 20.43 6.08 9.25
N ASP A 39 21.31 5.87 8.26
CA ASP A 39 22.15 6.93 7.69
C ASP A 39 21.58 7.48 6.37
N GLU A 40 20.51 6.87 5.86
CA GLU A 40 19.81 7.32 4.67
C GLU A 40 18.92 8.54 5.02
N PRO A 41 18.94 9.62 4.21
CA PRO A 41 18.03 10.73 4.45
C PRO A 41 16.58 10.26 4.35
N VAL A 42 15.73 10.72 5.28
CA VAL A 42 14.30 10.34 5.37
C VAL A 42 13.57 10.50 4.04
N THR A 43 13.95 11.49 3.22
CA THR A 43 13.37 11.72 1.89
C THR A 43 13.67 10.58 0.91
N GLN A 44 14.84 9.96 0.99
CA GLN A 44 15.25 8.88 0.11
C GLN A 44 14.57 7.56 0.52
N THR A 45 14.47 7.29 1.82
CA THR A 45 13.68 6.18 2.36
C THR A 45 12.20 6.32 1.97
N LEU A 46 11.60 7.49 2.20
CA LEU A 46 10.19 7.74 1.86
C LEU A 46 9.95 7.63 0.35
N LYS A 47 10.87 8.15 -0.47
CA LYS A 47 10.78 8.05 -1.94
C LYS A 47 10.81 6.59 -2.39
N ARG A 48 11.72 5.78 -1.85
CA ARG A 48 11.80 4.34 -2.15
C ARG A 48 10.49 3.64 -1.80
N ASP A 49 9.98 3.89 -0.60
CA ASP A 49 8.77 3.24 -0.09
C ASP A 49 7.55 3.66 -0.94
N LEU A 50 7.43 4.94 -1.33
CA LEU A 50 6.37 5.39 -2.24
C LEU A 50 6.46 4.77 -3.63
N ILE A 51 7.67 4.57 -4.17
CA ILE A 51 7.86 3.91 -5.48
C ILE A 51 7.39 2.45 -5.40
N GLN A 52 7.72 1.74 -4.32
CA GLN A 52 7.26 0.38 -4.09
C GLN A 52 5.74 0.31 -3.99
N ILE A 53 5.14 1.21 -3.20
CA ILE A 53 3.68 1.34 -3.08
C ILE A 53 3.03 1.58 -4.44
N ASN A 54 3.57 2.48 -5.26
CA ASN A 54 3.04 2.78 -6.60
C ASN A 54 3.14 1.58 -7.54
N ALA A 55 4.26 0.85 -7.52
CA ALA A 55 4.45 -0.35 -8.33
C ALA A 55 3.43 -1.45 -7.97
N ARG A 56 3.25 -1.73 -6.67
CA ARG A 56 2.25 -2.69 -6.18
C ARG A 56 0.82 -2.24 -6.44
N LEU A 57 0.55 -0.95 -6.26
CA LEU A 57 -0.75 -0.37 -6.57
C LEU A 57 -1.11 -0.58 -8.05
N LYS A 58 -0.19 -0.32 -8.98
CA LYS A 58 -0.43 -0.55 -10.41
C LYS A 58 -0.72 -2.01 -10.71
N GLN A 59 0.01 -2.94 -10.09
CA GLN A 59 -0.21 -4.38 -10.25
C GLN A 59 -1.61 -4.81 -9.79
N VAL A 60 -2.07 -4.31 -8.65
CA VAL A 60 -3.38 -4.67 -8.05
C VAL A 60 -4.54 -3.98 -8.76
N VAL A 61 -4.36 -2.72 -9.16
CA VAL A 61 -5.41 -1.89 -9.77
C VAL A 61 -5.54 -2.14 -11.27
N TYR A 62 -4.44 -2.46 -11.95
CA TYR A 62 -4.39 -2.64 -13.39
C TYR A 62 -3.60 -3.90 -13.80
N PRO A 63 -4.21 -5.08 -13.65
CA PRO A 63 -3.59 -6.33 -14.11
C PRO A 63 -3.30 -6.35 -15.62
N SER A 64 -4.07 -5.59 -16.42
CA SER A 64 -4.03 -5.63 -17.88
C SER A 64 -2.85 -4.87 -18.50
N PHE A 65 -2.19 -3.96 -17.74
CA PHE A 65 -1.06 -3.18 -18.27
C PHE A 65 0.30 -3.84 -18.06
N THR A 66 0.38 -4.91 -17.26
CA THR A 66 1.65 -5.61 -16.97
C THR A 66 1.99 -6.73 -17.96
N CYS A 67 1.28 -6.83 -19.09
CA CYS A 67 1.48 -7.91 -20.07
C CYS A 67 1.88 -7.43 -21.47
N SER A 68 2.50 -6.25 -21.61
CA SER A 68 3.01 -5.77 -22.89
C SER A 68 4.27 -4.91 -22.69
N GLY A 69 5.42 -5.56 -22.54
CA GLY A 69 6.72 -4.88 -22.60
C GLY A 69 7.82 -5.54 -21.79
N SER A 70 8.21 -6.77 -22.12
CA SER A 70 9.54 -7.35 -21.84
C SER A 70 9.73 -8.59 -22.71
N SER A 71 9.93 -8.35 -24.02
CA SER A 71 10.63 -9.30 -24.87
C SER A 71 12.13 -9.07 -24.69
N ASP A 72 12.87 -10.16 -24.54
CA ASP A 72 14.33 -10.30 -24.63
C ASP A 72 15.22 -9.41 -23.75
N SER A 73 15.73 -10.00 -22.68
CA SER A 73 17.18 -10.12 -22.49
C SER A 73 17.48 -11.15 -21.41
N ASP A 74 18.09 -12.24 -21.85
CA ASP A 74 18.88 -13.14 -21.01
C ASP A 74 19.87 -12.34 -20.18
N THR A 75 19.58 -12.16 -18.90
CA THR A 75 20.60 -12.02 -17.87
C THR A 75 19.96 -12.42 -16.55
N THR A 76 20.49 -13.49 -15.96
CA THR A 76 20.30 -13.95 -14.58
C THR A 76 20.11 -12.78 -13.62
N THR A 77 18.86 -12.36 -13.47
CA THR A 77 18.39 -11.37 -12.51
C THR A 77 17.30 -12.06 -11.71
N PRO A 78 17.31 -11.94 -10.37
CA PRO A 78 16.36 -12.63 -9.49
C PRO A 78 14.99 -11.92 -9.56
N SER A 79 14.34 -11.95 -10.72
CA SER A 79 12.98 -11.45 -10.91
C SER A 79 11.93 -12.43 -10.36
N SER A 80 12.35 -13.62 -9.95
CA SER A 80 11.55 -14.64 -9.28
C SER A 80 11.60 -14.59 -7.74
N SER A 81 12.43 -13.74 -7.12
CA SER A 81 12.46 -13.58 -5.66
C SER A 81 11.46 -12.54 -5.11
N LEU A 82 10.79 -11.76 -5.96
CA LEU A 82 9.79 -10.75 -5.56
C LEU A 82 8.33 -11.24 -5.55
N GLN A 83 8.10 -12.50 -5.94
CA GLN A 83 6.81 -13.18 -5.89
C GLN A 83 6.70 -14.13 -4.69
N GLY A 84 7.84 -14.52 -4.09
CA GLY A 84 7.93 -15.48 -2.98
C GLY A 84 8.02 -14.88 -1.58
N ASP A 85 8.40 -13.61 -1.44
CA ASP A 85 8.28 -12.89 -0.17
C ASP A 85 6.97 -12.11 -0.17
N HIS A 86 5.99 -12.61 0.58
CA HIS A 86 4.78 -11.88 0.92
C HIS A 86 5.14 -10.65 1.77
N CYS A 87 5.73 -9.62 1.15
CA CYS A 87 6.05 -8.34 1.78
C CYS A 87 4.73 -7.66 2.17
N ALA A 88 4.35 -7.83 3.43
CA ALA A 88 3.19 -7.20 4.00
C ALA A 88 3.47 -5.71 4.24
N ASP A 89 3.23 -4.89 3.22
CA ASP A 89 3.36 -3.44 3.33
C ASP A 89 2.10 -2.85 3.98
N LEU A 90 2.12 -2.70 5.31
CA LEU A 90 0.99 -2.11 6.06
C LEU A 90 0.94 -0.58 5.96
N TRP A 91 2.02 0.07 5.55
CA TRP A 91 2.11 1.52 5.41
C TRP A 91 1.16 2.08 4.36
N ALA A 92 1.02 1.42 3.20
CA ALA A 92 0.11 1.87 2.15
C ALA A 92 -1.37 1.84 2.57
N PRO A 93 -1.94 0.71 3.04
CA PRO A 93 -3.29 0.65 3.58
C PRO A 93 -3.55 1.71 4.65
N LEU A 94 -2.58 1.92 5.54
CA LEU A 94 -2.70 2.88 6.63
C LEU A 94 -2.76 4.32 6.10
N LEU A 95 -1.86 4.68 5.17
CA LEU A 95 -1.85 5.99 4.53
C LEU A 95 -3.15 6.25 3.76
N PHE A 96 -3.65 5.25 3.03
CA PHE A 96 -4.91 5.33 2.29
C PHE A 96 -6.11 5.53 3.22
N THR A 97 -6.13 4.82 4.35
CA THR A 97 -7.19 4.93 5.35
C THR A 97 -7.17 6.30 6.04
N ILE A 98 -5.99 6.84 6.34
CA ILE A 98 -5.84 8.21 6.86
C ILE A 98 -6.33 9.22 5.83
N ALA A 99 -5.87 9.14 4.58
CA ALA A 99 -6.26 10.08 3.52
C ALA A 99 -7.78 10.07 3.31
N PHE A 100 -8.40 8.89 3.29
CA PHE A 100 -9.85 8.73 3.23
C PHE A 100 -10.55 9.39 4.42
N SER A 101 -10.07 9.13 5.64
CA SER A 101 -10.67 9.67 6.87
C SER A 101 -10.53 11.18 6.97
N VAL A 102 -9.39 11.74 6.55
CA VAL A 102 -9.16 13.19 6.48
C VAL A 102 -10.10 13.82 5.46
N ALA A 103 -10.26 13.21 4.28
CA ALA A 103 -11.18 13.72 3.26
C ALA A 103 -12.62 13.77 3.79
N LEU A 104 -13.08 12.67 4.39
CA LEU A 104 -14.44 12.56 4.94
C LEU A 104 -14.66 13.46 6.17
N SER A 105 -13.62 13.68 6.99
CA SER A 105 -13.70 14.56 8.16
C SER A 105 -13.78 16.05 7.80
N ARG A 106 -13.53 16.46 6.55
CA ARG A 106 -13.78 17.87 6.18
C ARG A 106 -15.24 18.27 6.31
N ALA A 107 -16.15 17.30 6.23
CA ALA A 107 -17.58 17.50 6.43
C ALA A 107 -18.04 17.34 7.89
N SER A 108 -17.24 16.69 8.75
CA SER A 108 -17.64 16.32 10.12
C SER A 108 -16.42 16.19 11.05
N SER A 109 -16.53 16.62 12.31
CA SER A 109 -15.46 16.55 13.32
C SER A 109 -15.10 15.14 13.82
N GLN A 110 -15.54 14.09 13.13
CA GLN A 110 -15.45 12.69 13.56
C GLN A 110 -14.29 11.92 12.91
N PHE A 111 -13.13 12.55 12.69
CA PHE A 111 -11.94 11.92 12.09
C PHE A 111 -11.56 10.56 12.73
N PRO A 112 -11.37 10.46 14.06
CA PRO A 112 -10.89 9.21 14.67
C PRO A 112 -11.88 8.06 14.49
N ARG A 113 -13.18 8.37 14.50
CA ARG A 113 -14.25 7.38 14.33
C ARG A 113 -14.25 6.81 12.92
N ILE A 114 -14.12 7.67 11.91
CA ILE A 114 -14.07 7.25 10.50
C ILE A 114 -12.82 6.41 10.24
N PHE A 115 -11.69 6.82 10.81
CA PHE A 115 -10.43 6.07 10.73
C PHE A 115 -10.56 4.67 11.33
N VAL A 116 -11.04 4.56 12.57
CA VAL A 116 -11.17 3.26 13.24
C VAL A 116 -12.14 2.34 12.50
N LEU A 117 -13.29 2.85 12.05
CA LEU A 117 -14.29 2.04 11.34
C LEU A 117 -13.81 1.57 9.96
N SER A 118 -13.09 2.41 9.22
CA SER A 118 -12.54 2.06 7.91
C SER A 118 -11.38 1.08 8.04
N TRP A 119 -10.47 1.30 9.00
CA TRP A 119 -9.39 0.37 9.30
C TRP A 119 -9.91 -1.00 9.75
N ALA A 120 -10.88 -1.02 10.67
CA ALA A 120 -11.50 -2.26 11.13
C ALA A 120 -12.19 -3.00 9.99
N SER A 121 -12.88 -2.29 9.09
CA SER A 121 -13.49 -2.88 7.89
C SER A 121 -12.46 -3.56 6.98
N LEU A 122 -11.28 -2.95 6.77
CA LEU A 122 -10.20 -3.56 5.98
C LEU A 122 -9.63 -4.81 6.65
N VAL A 123 -9.47 -4.78 7.97
CA VAL A 123 -9.00 -5.92 8.77
C VAL A 123 -10.00 -7.07 8.73
N VAL A 124 -11.30 -6.80 8.90
CA VAL A 124 -12.37 -7.80 8.80
C VAL A 124 -12.42 -8.40 7.41
N LEU A 125 -12.27 -7.58 6.37
CA LEU A 125 -12.24 -8.04 4.99
C LEU A 125 -11.05 -8.96 4.72
N ALA A 126 -9.87 -8.59 5.22
CA ALA A 126 -8.68 -9.42 5.11
C ALA A 126 -8.82 -10.74 5.87
N ALA A 127 -9.38 -10.70 7.09
CA ALA A 127 -9.65 -11.90 7.88
C ALA A 127 -10.62 -12.85 7.15
N HIS A 128 -11.67 -12.30 6.53
CA HIS A 128 -12.59 -13.08 5.71
C HIS A 128 -11.89 -13.78 4.54
N LEU A 129 -11.01 -13.07 3.83
CA LEU A 129 -10.23 -13.65 2.71
C LEU A 129 -9.27 -14.75 3.18
N THR A 130 -8.57 -14.54 4.30
CA THR A 130 -7.65 -15.52 4.88
C THR A 130 -8.36 -16.76 5.39
N LEU A 131 -9.55 -16.61 5.99
CA LEU A 131 -10.36 -17.76 6.44
C LEU A 131 -10.99 -18.49 5.25
N GLY A 132 -11.46 -17.75 4.23
CA GLY A 132 -12.01 -18.32 3.01
C GLY A 132 -10.98 -19.17 2.26
N SER A 133 -9.74 -18.68 2.12
CA SER A 133 -8.67 -19.45 1.47
C SER A 133 -8.24 -20.69 2.26
N SER A 134 -8.45 -20.73 3.58
CA SER A 134 -8.16 -21.92 4.39
C SER A 134 -9.17 -23.07 4.20
N SER A 135 -10.35 -22.77 3.65
CA SER A 135 -11.44 -23.73 3.49
C SER A 135 -11.44 -24.46 2.15
N ASP A 136 -10.76 -23.94 1.12
CA ASP A 136 -10.63 -24.54 -0.22
C ASP A 136 -9.32 -25.37 -0.28
N PRO A 137 -9.38 -26.72 -0.26
CA PRO A 137 -8.18 -27.58 -0.22
C PRO A 137 -7.44 -27.71 -1.57
N GLU A 138 -7.96 -27.14 -2.66
CA GLU A 138 -7.41 -27.30 -4.02
C GLU A 138 -6.34 -26.25 -4.38
N ASP A 139 -6.35 -25.07 -3.75
CA ASP A 139 -5.36 -24.00 -3.95
C ASP A 139 -4.45 -23.89 -2.71
N SER A 140 -3.48 -24.80 -2.60
CA SER A 140 -2.54 -24.90 -1.47
C SER A 140 -1.46 -23.79 -1.45
N GLU A 141 -1.85 -22.52 -1.51
CA GLU A 141 -1.00 -21.37 -1.18
C GLU A 141 -1.70 -20.52 -0.11
N LYS A 142 -1.27 -20.66 1.15
CA LYS A 142 -1.84 -19.92 2.28
C LYS A 142 -1.41 -18.46 2.21
N ILE A 143 -2.26 -17.60 1.68
CA ILE A 143 -2.04 -16.14 1.71
C ILE A 143 -1.93 -15.70 3.17
N PRO A 144 -0.80 -15.12 3.62
CA PRO A 144 -0.66 -14.69 5.00
C PRO A 144 -1.61 -13.52 5.27
N PHE A 145 -2.17 -13.48 6.48
CA PHE A 145 -3.14 -12.47 6.89
C PHE A 145 -2.69 -11.03 6.59
N LEU A 146 -1.42 -10.71 6.86
CA LEU A 146 -0.89 -9.37 6.62
C LEU A 146 -0.81 -9.01 5.12
N ALA A 147 -0.60 -9.99 4.24
CA ALA A 147 -0.67 -9.79 2.79
C ALA A 147 -2.12 -9.62 2.30
N ALA A 148 -3.09 -10.26 2.96
CA ALA A 148 -4.50 -10.01 2.69
C ALA A 148 -4.89 -8.58 3.10
N VAL A 149 -4.44 -8.10 4.26
CA VAL A 149 -4.66 -6.71 4.71
C VAL A 149 -4.05 -5.71 3.73
N SER A 150 -2.81 -5.93 3.28
CA SER A 150 -2.17 -5.03 2.32
C SER A 150 -2.92 -5.00 0.98
N THR A 151 -3.30 -6.17 0.46
CA THR A 151 -4.06 -6.31 -0.79
C THR A 151 -5.42 -5.61 -0.72
N CYS A 152 -6.17 -5.78 0.37
CA CYS A 152 -7.43 -5.07 0.60
C CYS A 152 -7.23 -3.54 0.61
N GLY A 153 -6.16 -3.07 1.24
CA GLY A 153 -5.80 -1.64 1.24
C GLY A 153 -5.48 -1.11 -0.17
N TYR A 154 -4.78 -1.86 -1.01
CA TYR A 154 -4.53 -1.45 -2.41
C TYR A 154 -5.82 -1.40 -3.24
N CYS A 155 -6.75 -2.34 -3.02
CA CYS A 155 -8.08 -2.32 -3.65
C CYS A 155 -8.95 -1.14 -3.19
N PHE A 156 -8.62 -0.56 -2.03
CA PHE A 156 -9.32 0.59 -1.45
C PHE A 156 -8.96 1.92 -2.11
N PHE A 157 -7.87 1.97 -2.88
CA PHE A 157 -7.35 3.19 -3.50
C PHE A 157 -8.36 3.96 -4.37
N PRO A 158 -9.17 3.34 -5.25
CA PRO A 158 -10.18 4.07 -6.03
C PRO A 158 -11.21 4.80 -5.16
N GLN A 159 -11.50 4.31 -3.96
CA GLN A 159 -12.40 4.98 -3.01
C GLN A 159 -11.74 6.18 -2.35
N VAL A 160 -10.43 6.12 -2.09
CA VAL A 160 -9.65 7.27 -1.60
C VAL A 160 -9.68 8.41 -2.63
N ILE A 161 -9.51 8.09 -3.91
CA ILE A 161 -9.63 9.07 -5.00
C ILE A 161 -11.03 9.69 -5.01
N ASN A 162 -12.09 8.89 -4.87
CA ASN A 162 -13.46 9.39 -4.82
C ASN A 162 -13.65 10.36 -3.63
N ALA A 163 -13.20 10.00 -2.43
CA ALA A 163 -13.34 10.82 -1.23
C ALA A 163 -12.61 12.16 -1.36
N VAL A 164 -11.36 12.13 -1.81
CA VAL A 164 -10.54 13.33 -2.01
C VAL A 164 -11.10 14.19 -3.15
N GLY A 165 -11.49 13.57 -4.26
CA GLY A 165 -12.10 14.26 -5.40
C GLY A 165 -13.42 14.93 -5.03
N SER A 166 -14.29 14.25 -4.29
CA SER A 166 -15.57 14.81 -3.81
C SER A 166 -15.34 15.99 -2.86
N SER A 167 -14.30 15.91 -2.02
CA SER A 167 -14.01 16.94 -1.01
C SER A 167 -13.31 18.18 -1.58
N VAL A 168 -12.50 18.04 -2.63
CA VAL A 168 -11.66 19.14 -3.17
C VAL A 168 -12.14 19.62 -4.53
N LEU A 169 -12.45 18.71 -5.45
CA LEU A 169 -12.75 19.03 -6.85
C LEU A 169 -14.15 19.65 -6.99
N LEU A 170 -15.12 19.11 -6.26
CA LEU A 170 -16.50 19.59 -6.33
C LEU A 170 -16.71 21.02 -5.84
N PRO A 171 -16.22 21.46 -4.65
CA PRO A 171 -16.36 22.86 -4.25
C PRO A 171 -15.65 23.82 -5.22
N LEU A 172 -14.54 23.40 -5.83
CA LEU A 172 -13.80 24.19 -6.82
C LEU A 172 -14.59 24.35 -8.13
N ILE A 173 -15.16 23.27 -8.66
CA ILE A 173 -16.03 23.29 -9.86
C ILE A 173 -17.30 24.12 -9.58
N VAL A 174 -17.86 23.99 -8.38
CA VAL A 174 -19.07 24.68 -7.94
C VAL A 174 -18.86 26.19 -7.75
N SER A 175 -17.62 26.65 -7.56
CA SER A 175 -17.27 28.08 -7.55
C SER A 175 -17.37 28.71 -8.93
N PHE A 176 -17.28 27.91 -10.01
CA PHE A 176 -17.31 28.41 -11.39
C PHE A 176 -18.75 28.61 -11.91
N ILE A 177 -19.74 27.95 -11.32
CA ILE A 177 -21.13 27.93 -11.81
C ILE A 177 -21.99 28.94 -11.05
N ARG A 178 -22.56 29.89 -11.79
CA ARG A 178 -23.35 31.02 -11.25
C ARG A 178 -24.84 30.69 -10.97
N ASN A 179 -25.40 29.66 -11.60
CA ASN A 179 -26.82 29.31 -11.47
C ASN A 179 -27.09 28.34 -10.30
N ALA A 180 -27.77 28.80 -9.25
CA ALA A 180 -27.96 28.07 -7.99
C ALA A 180 -28.75 26.75 -8.12
N HIS A 181 -29.80 26.71 -8.94
CA HIS A 181 -30.62 25.49 -9.12
C HIS A 181 -29.91 24.39 -9.92
N LEU A 182 -29.18 24.77 -10.96
CA LEU A 182 -28.39 23.83 -11.75
C LEU A 182 -27.17 23.33 -10.96
N LYS A 183 -26.59 24.19 -10.11
CA LYS A 183 -25.44 23.88 -9.26
C LYS A 183 -25.70 22.69 -8.33
N SER A 184 -26.82 22.66 -7.60
CA SER A 184 -27.11 21.53 -6.70
C SER A 184 -27.44 20.23 -7.44
N ARG A 185 -28.16 20.32 -8.58
CA ARG A 185 -28.50 19.16 -9.42
C ARG A 185 -27.25 18.55 -10.06
N ILE A 186 -26.42 19.37 -10.70
CA ILE A 186 -25.17 18.94 -11.33
C ILE A 186 -24.21 18.37 -10.30
N LEU A 187 -24.10 18.98 -9.12
CA LEU A 187 -23.25 18.49 -8.04
C LEU A 187 -23.66 17.08 -7.57
N THR A 188 -24.96 16.86 -7.37
CA THR A 188 -25.48 15.56 -6.91
C THR A 188 -25.28 14.48 -7.99
N ILE A 189 -25.52 14.81 -9.26
CA ILE A 189 -25.32 13.89 -10.39
C ILE A 189 -23.82 13.57 -10.56
N ALA A 190 -22.95 14.57 -10.46
CA ALA A 190 -21.50 14.38 -10.54
C ALA A 190 -20.98 13.48 -9.41
N ARG A 191 -21.43 13.70 -8.16
CA ARG A 191 -21.12 12.81 -7.02
C ARG A 191 -21.53 11.37 -7.30
N LEU A 192 -22.75 11.16 -7.80
CA LEU A 192 -23.27 9.83 -8.10
C LEU A 192 -22.50 9.15 -9.25
N ALA A 193 -22.11 9.91 -10.27
CA ALA A 193 -21.32 9.39 -11.40
C ALA A 193 -19.90 8.99 -10.97
N ILE A 194 -19.21 9.83 -10.19
CA ILE A 194 -17.88 9.52 -9.64
C ILE A 194 -17.98 8.30 -8.70
N PHE A 195 -19.01 8.25 -7.85
CA PHE A 195 -19.30 7.09 -7.00
C PHE A 195 -19.43 5.80 -7.82
N ALA A 196 -20.23 5.81 -8.89
CA ALA A 196 -20.45 4.63 -9.72
C ALA A 196 -19.16 4.19 -10.42
N GLY A 197 -18.39 5.13 -10.97
CA GLY A 197 -17.10 4.84 -11.62
C GLY A 197 -16.08 4.24 -10.65
N CYS A 198 -15.90 4.85 -9.48
CA CYS A 198 -14.97 4.38 -8.46
C CYS A 198 -15.41 3.07 -7.80
N ALA A 199 -16.71 2.87 -7.58
CA ALA A 199 -17.26 1.60 -7.09
C ALA A 199 -16.98 0.47 -8.10
N PHE A 200 -17.30 0.70 -9.37
CA PHE A 200 -17.09 -0.28 -10.42
C PHE A 200 -15.62 -0.64 -10.57
N TRP A 201 -14.74 0.36 -10.55
CA TRP A 201 -13.30 0.16 -10.59
C TRP A 201 -12.81 -0.64 -9.38
N SER A 202 -13.16 -0.24 -8.16
CA SER A 202 -12.74 -0.93 -6.93
C SER A 202 -13.22 -2.38 -6.90
N CYS A 203 -14.48 -2.64 -7.29
CA CYS A 203 -15.01 -4.00 -7.40
C CYS A 203 -14.25 -4.83 -8.43
N ARG A 204 -13.95 -4.27 -9.61
CA ARG A 204 -13.18 -5.00 -10.64
C ARG A 204 -11.75 -5.29 -10.22
N SER A 205 -11.06 -4.32 -9.62
CA SER A 205 -9.72 -4.51 -9.08
C SER A 205 -9.71 -5.58 -8.00
N SER A 206 -10.68 -5.55 -7.08
CA SER A 206 -10.70 -6.48 -5.95
C SER A 206 -11.05 -7.92 -6.34
N VAL A 207 -11.97 -8.12 -7.28
CA VAL A 207 -12.27 -9.46 -7.83
C VAL A 207 -11.06 -10.02 -8.57
N ASN A 208 -10.30 -9.18 -9.28
CA ASN A 208 -9.10 -9.62 -9.97
C ASN A 208 -7.95 -9.93 -8.99
N ALA A 209 -7.74 -9.09 -7.98
CA ALA A 209 -6.64 -9.20 -7.02
C ALA A 209 -6.80 -10.39 -6.08
N THR A 210 -8.03 -10.69 -5.66
CA THR A 210 -8.29 -11.78 -4.70
C THR A 210 -8.47 -13.14 -5.36
N ARG A 211 -8.61 -13.20 -6.70
CA ARG A 211 -8.89 -14.42 -7.49
C ARG A 211 -10.00 -15.32 -6.93
N ALA A 212 -10.83 -14.81 -6.02
CA ALA A 212 -11.87 -15.58 -5.34
C ALA A 212 -12.82 -16.13 -6.40
N ARG A 213 -12.86 -17.45 -6.59
CA ARG A 213 -13.67 -18.07 -7.65
C ARG A 213 -15.14 -18.18 -7.27
N HIS A 214 -15.41 -18.47 -6.00
CA HIS A 214 -16.75 -18.66 -5.48
C HIS A 214 -17.46 -17.34 -5.17
N PHE A 215 -18.75 -17.28 -5.51
CA PHE A 215 -19.61 -16.12 -5.26
C PHE A 215 -19.70 -15.76 -3.77
N ILE A 216 -19.65 -16.77 -2.89
CA ILE A 216 -19.76 -16.60 -1.43
C ILE A 216 -18.62 -15.75 -0.84
N ASN A 217 -17.42 -15.84 -1.42
CA ASN A 217 -16.25 -15.06 -0.99
C ASN A 217 -16.23 -13.65 -1.61
N ARG A 218 -16.85 -13.46 -2.78
CA ARG A 218 -16.93 -12.15 -3.47
C ARG A 218 -17.95 -11.22 -2.84
N TYR A 219 -19.08 -11.77 -2.39
CA TYR A 219 -20.19 -10.98 -1.85
C TYR A 219 -19.82 -10.04 -0.69
N PRO A 220 -19.22 -10.51 0.42
CA PRO A 220 -18.87 -9.64 1.55
C PRO A 220 -17.84 -8.58 1.16
N LEU A 221 -16.93 -8.94 0.25
CA LEU A 221 -15.90 -8.02 -0.25
C LEU A 221 -16.50 -6.85 -1.03
N VAL A 222 -17.41 -7.14 -1.97
CA VAL A 222 -18.11 -6.10 -2.73
C VAL A 222 -19.01 -5.28 -1.80
N LEU A 223 -19.68 -5.92 -0.84
CA LEU A 223 -20.56 -5.25 0.11
C LEU A 223 -19.81 -4.22 0.96
N VAL A 224 -18.67 -4.59 1.54
CA VAL A 224 -17.86 -3.68 2.36
C VAL A 224 -17.33 -2.52 1.51
N LEU A 225 -16.79 -2.78 0.32
CA LEU A 225 -16.27 -1.72 -0.56
C LEU A 225 -17.38 -0.75 -1.02
N VAL A 226 -18.54 -1.25 -1.41
CA VAL A 226 -19.67 -0.39 -1.80
C VAL A 226 -20.17 0.43 -0.62
N SER A 227 -20.26 -0.16 0.58
CA SER A 227 -20.71 0.54 1.80
C SER A 227 -19.75 1.68 2.21
N LEU A 228 -18.44 1.45 2.12
CA LEU A 228 -17.44 2.48 2.39
C LEU A 228 -17.50 3.61 1.34
N ASN A 229 -17.69 3.25 0.06
CA ASN A 229 -17.82 4.24 -1.00
C ASN A 229 -19.10 5.08 -0.87
N TRP A 230 -20.19 4.49 -0.36
CA TRP A 230 -21.45 5.19 -0.14
C TRP A 230 -21.31 6.33 0.87
N SER A 231 -20.44 6.15 1.87
CA SER A 231 -20.14 7.19 2.86
C SER A 231 -19.63 8.48 2.22
N CYS A 232 -18.93 8.41 1.07
CA CYS A 232 -18.46 9.58 0.33
C CYS A 232 -19.56 10.38 -0.39
N VAL A 233 -20.69 9.73 -0.69
CA VAL A 233 -21.84 10.39 -1.32
C VAL A 233 -22.64 11.18 -0.28
N VAL A 234 -22.74 10.60 0.92
CA VAL A 234 -23.48 11.17 2.06
C VAL A 234 -22.70 12.28 2.77
N ALA A 235 -21.37 12.19 2.81
CA ALA A 235 -20.50 13.22 3.38
C ALA A 235 -20.44 14.51 2.53
#